data_AF-B7X1T1-F1
#
_entry.id   AF-B7X1T1-F1
#
_cell.length_a   1.000
_cell.length_b   1.000
_cell.length_c   1.000
_cell.angle_alpha   90.00
_cell.angle_beta   90.00
_cell.angle_gamma   90.00
#
_symmetry.space_group_name_H-M   'P 1'
#
loop_
_entity.id
_entity.type
_entity.pdbx_description
1 polymer ?
#
loop_
_entity_poly.entity_id
_entity_poly.type
_entity_poly.pdbx_seq_one_letter_code
_entity_poly.pdbx_strand_id
1 'polypeptide(L)' 'MSMSAPHEIYIRHTSKDGSSYVQEHRVWDADRFMAARKDEVKQAGGQAAVQQLTREQFQTQKK' A
#
# COMPACT_ATOMS: atom_id res chain seq x y z
N MET A 1 0.10 -16.75 20.86
CA MET A 1 -0.01 -15.78 19.74
C MET A 1 0.73 -16.40 18.56
N SER A 2 0.02 -17.02 17.61
CA SER A 2 0.69 -17.54 16.41
C SER A 2 1.19 -16.35 15.60
N MET A 3 2.52 -16.19 15.52
CA MET A 3 3.14 -15.24 14.61
C MET A 3 2.86 -15.73 13.18
N SER A 4 1.82 -15.17 12.55
CA SER A 4 1.50 -15.41 11.15
C SER A 4 2.74 -15.16 10.30
N ALA A 5 3.07 -16.04 9.36
CA ALA A 5 4.20 -15.82 8.47
C ALA A 5 4.07 -14.46 7.77
N PRO A 6 5.17 -13.72 7.54
CA PRO A 6 5.08 -12.41 6.92
C PRO A 6 4.56 -12.54 5.48
N HIS A 7 3.48 -11.83 5.18
CA HIS A 7 2.77 -11.80 3.91
C HIS A 7 3.30 -10.67 3.03
N GLU A 8 3.38 -10.94 1.73
CA GLU A 8 3.71 -9.93 0.73
C GLU A 8 2.42 -9.22 0.29
N ILE A 9 2.44 -7.89 0.35
CA ILE A 9 1.37 -7.03 -0.15
C ILE A 9 1.96 -6.02 -1.12
N TYR A 10 1.15 -5.66 -2.11
CA TYR A 10 1.52 -4.69 -3.13
C TYR A 10 0.64 -3.47 -2.95
N ILE A 11 1.23 -2.29 -2.99
CA ILE A 11 0.51 -1.05 -2.69
C ILE A 11 0.85 -0.02 -3.74
N ARG A 12 -0.18 0.69 -4.21
CA ARG A 12 -0.05 1.91 -4.98
C ARG A 12 -0.20 3.10 -4.06
N HIS A 13 0.83 3.91 -4.01
CA HIS A 13 0.84 5.20 -3.34
C HIS A 13 0.58 6.27 -4.37
N THR A 14 -0.42 7.11 -4.12
CA THR A 14 -0.70 8.31 -4.90
C THR A 14 -0.40 9.50 -4.01
N SER A 15 0.48 10.36 -4.48
CA SER A 15 0.87 11.59 -3.82
C SER A 15 -0.14 12.70 -4.12
N LYS A 16 -0.10 13.75 -3.31
CA LYS A 16 -0.97 14.94 -3.47
C LYS A 16 -0.83 15.67 -4.82
N ASP A 17 0.29 15.46 -5.51
CA ASP A 17 0.61 16.05 -6.82
C ASP A 17 0.07 15.21 -7.99
N GLY A 18 -0.63 14.10 -7.71
CA GLY A 18 -1.16 13.19 -8.71
C GLY A 18 -0.13 12.17 -9.22
N SER A 19 1.13 12.25 -8.77
CA SER A 19 2.11 11.20 -9.05
C SER A 19 1.72 9.93 -8.29
N SER A 20 1.87 8.77 -8.93
CA SER A 20 1.62 7.50 -8.28
C SER A 20 2.76 6.52 -8.53
N TYR A 21 3.15 5.78 -7.50
CA TYR A 21 4.13 4.71 -7.59
C TYR A 21 3.60 3.45 -6.93
N VAL A 22 4.13 2.31 -7.35
CA VAL A 22 3.82 1.01 -6.76
C VAL A 22 5.00 0.49 -5.97
N GLN A 23 4.72 -0.11 -4.81
CA GLN A 23 5.73 -0.68 -3.93
C GLN A 23 5.27 -2.02 -3.36
N GLU A 24 6.22 -2.93 -3.21
CA GLU A 24 6.04 -4.23 -2.56
C GLU A 24 6.47 -4.13 -1.08
N HIS A 25 5.66 -4.66 -0.18
CA HIS A 25 5.92 -4.69 1.25
C HIS A 25 5.73 -6.09 1.81
N ARG A 26 6.63 -6.50 2.70
CA ARG A 26 6.50 -7.75 3.45
C ARG A 26 6.12 -7.43 4.89
N VAL A 27 4.91 -7.79 5.28
CA VAL A 27 4.28 -7.38 6.54
C VAL A 27 3.73 -8.58 7.30
N TRP A 28 3.73 -8.47 8.62
CA TRP A 28 3.13 -9.50 9.48
C TRP A 28 1.60 -9.40 9.51
N ASP A 29 1.09 -8.18 9.35
CA ASP A 29 -0.34 -7.84 9.39
C ASP A 29 -0.62 -6.79 8.31
N ALA A 30 -1.33 -7.21 7.26
CA ALA A 30 -1.67 -6.36 6.13
C ALA A 30 -2.74 -5.33 6.48
N ASP A 31 -3.73 -5.71 7.29
CA ASP A 31 -4.83 -4.83 7.67
C ASP A 31 -4.32 -3.69 8.53
N ARG A 32 -3.46 -3.99 9.51
CA ARG A 32 -2.85 -2.97 10.37
C ARG A 32 -1.93 -2.04 9.57
N PHE A 33 -1.19 -2.57 8.61
CA PHE A 33 -0.35 -1.75 7.72
C PHE A 33 -1.21 -0.82 6.85
N MET A 34 -2.26 -1.35 6.21
CA MET A 34 -3.15 -0.57 5.36
C MET A 34 -3.92 0.49 6.14
N ALA A 35 -4.34 0.19 7.38
CA ALA A 35 -4.97 1.16 8.27
C ALA A 35 -4.02 2.33 8.56
N ALA A 36 -2.77 2.05 8.95
CA ALA A 36 -1.78 3.09 9.21
C ALA A 36 -1.53 3.98 7.97
N ARG A 37 -1.42 3.37 6.77
CA ARG A 37 -1.24 4.15 5.53
C ARG A 37 -2.46 4.98 5.15
N LYS A 38 -3.68 4.47 5.39
CA LYS A 38 -4.91 5.26 5.17
C LYS A 38 -4.97 6.46 6.11
N ASP A 39 -4.55 6.30 7.36
CA ASP A 39 -4.49 7.41 8.32
C ASP A 39 -3.43 8.45 7.91
N GLU A 40 -2.25 8.02 7.46
CA GLU A 40 -1.22 8.92 6.91
C GLU A 40 -1.74 9.72 5.72
N VAL A 41 -2.43 9.06 4.78
CA VAL A 41 -3.04 9.72 3.61
C VAL A 41 -4.13 10.70 4.03
N LYS A 42 -4.96 10.33 5.01
CA LYS A 42 -6.00 11.20 5.55
C LYS A 42 -5.41 12.44 6.22
N GLN A 43 -4.28 12.29 6.90
CA GLN A 43 -3.54 13.40 7.51
C GLN A 43 -2.82 14.28 6.47
N ALA A 44 -2.30 13.69 5.40
CA ALA A 44 -1.62 14.42 4.33
C ALA A 44 -2.56 15.36 3.56
N GLY A 45 -3.85 14.99 3.44
CA GLY A 45 -4.85 15.76 2.72
C GLY A 45 -4.64 15.81 1.19
N GLY A 46 -5.59 16.39 0.47
CA GLY A 46 -5.55 16.49 -0.99
C GLY A 46 -5.91 15.19 -1.72
N GLN A 47 -5.31 14.97 -2.91
CA GLN A 47 -5.55 13.78 -3.75
C GLN A 47 -4.70 12.55 -3.37
N ALA A 48 -4.04 12.60 -2.20
CA ALA A 48 -3.27 11.46 -1.75
C ALA A 48 -4.19 10.23 -1.58
N ALA A 49 -3.73 9.07 -2.02
CA ALA A 49 -4.49 7.82 -1.95
C ALA A 49 -3.55 6.64 -1.76
N VAL A 50 -4.01 5.64 -1.00
CA VAL A 50 -3.32 4.36 -0.86
C VAL A 50 -4.27 3.25 -1.29
N GLN A 51 -3.82 2.40 -2.20
CA GLN A 51 -4.61 1.29 -2.72
C GLN A 51 -3.79 0.01 -2.68
N GLN A 52 -4.36 -1.05 -2.10
CA GLN A 52 -3.77 -2.38 -2.20
C GLN A 52 -4.00 -2.94 -3.60
N LEU A 53 -2.94 -3.45 -4.20
CA LEU A 53 -2.94 -4.09 -5.50
C LEU A 53 -2.81 -5.60 -5.35
N THR A 54 -3.27 -6.32 -6.35
CA THR A 54 -2.90 -7.72 -6.54
C THR A 54 -1.50 -7.82 -7.14
N ARG A 55 -0.86 -9.00 -7.02
CA ARG A 55 0.45 -9.28 -7.63
C ARG A 55 0.47 -9.02 -9.13
N GLU A 56 -0.61 -9.38 -9.83
CA GLU A 56 -0.75 -9.17 -11.27
C GLU A 56 -0.78 -7.68 -11.62
N GLN A 57 -1.60 -6.89 -10.90
CA GLN A 57 -1.68 -5.44 -11.09
C GLN A 57 -0.34 -4.74 -10.83
N PHE A 58 0.40 -5.20 -9.80
CA PHE A 58 1.74 -4.71 -9.51
C PHE A 58 2.72 -4.98 -10.65
N GLN A 59 2.72 -6.20 -11.20
CA GLN A 59 3.58 -6.54 -12.33
C GLN A 59 3.25 -5.76 -13.59
N THR A 60 1.97 -5.49 -13.86
CA THR A 60 1.55 -4.66 -15.00
C THR A 60 2.02 -3.21 -14.87
N GLN A 61 1.98 -2.62 -13.67
CA GLN A 61 2.41 -1.23 -13.44
C GLN A 61 3.93 -1.06 -13.32
N LYS A 62 4.66 -2.14 -13.05
CA LYS A 62 6.13 -2.14 -12.95
C LYS A 62 6.83 -2.22 -14.32
N LYS A 63 6.11 -2.61 -15.38
CA LYS A 63 6.62 -2.68 -16.77
C LYS A 63 6.65 -1.31 -17.44
#